data_AF-A0A210QJU6-F1
#
_entry.id   AF-A0A210QJU6-F1
#
_cell.length_a   1.000
_cell.length_b   1.000
_cell.length_c   1.000
_cell.angle_alpha   90.00
_cell.angle_beta   90.00
_cell.angle_gamma   90.00
#
_symmetry.space_group_name_H-M   'P 1'
#
loop_
_entity.id
_entity.type
_entity.pdbx_description
1 polymer ?
#
loop_
_entity_poly.entity_id
_entity_poly.type
_entity_poly.pdbx_seq_one_letter_code
_entity_poly.pdbx_strand_id
1 'polypeptide(L)'
;MPQVYGLMSDYKELLCTIRQCQHVLDLYLKSTGETYVTHLCVVHVEAYARRVVCRKGNHSSASYLSDGRIQKWASIFVKLTKTTLFLINAKFSKMLLSVRKVFVTLLSIVALFAIGLLSTLHVGQGRRLYIAHVDRLKLSNSSTAGLTAHYDHSTIPTPPLTMAQMFESRRVTLQEACAEEFNNSVKTTGRAPSFFYSRTAKLACCRTPKTGSSFWGTVILAIESKKNADDTFHTNRNSVHNRNLIGMQQFRNLTQDSLRLMVSREPYTRLFSAYVDKYFLLGALGRQIKNALKKGPFMMNGGPCGYAVSFVDFLNFVTDNALKGADLNEHFMPIVKLCDPCRMKFDIISRQETLTKDTQFVLEQLKLSDNKKTDLQNSLKKGIKNTLYALVSSYLSDYKTYSVDCPNKVSHFEKVWKTLQVQGYVSTKVAYPKREFQKMKTFNADAITLLIIKEMERFPLGKEDKALQRRSAVSIAYADVGQETIAKIQKVYKMDFLMFGYEMTPPNLRPGAITL
;
A
#
# COMPACT_ATOMS: atom_id res chain seq x y z
N MET A 1 -1.87 26.69 -49.73
CA MET A 1 -2.50 26.77 -48.40
C MET A 1 -2.19 25.55 -47.49
N PRO A 2 -0.92 25.33 -47.05
CA PRO A 2 -0.66 24.52 -45.84
C PRO A 2 0.02 25.31 -44.69
N GLN A 3 0.47 26.54 -44.92
CA GLN A 3 1.29 27.28 -43.94
C GLN A 3 0.50 27.99 -42.83
N VAL A 4 -0.83 28.13 -42.96
CA VAL A 4 -1.67 28.76 -41.91
C VAL A 4 -2.07 27.77 -40.80
N TYR A 5 -2.11 26.46 -41.09
CA TYR A 5 -2.49 25.44 -40.11
C TYR A 5 -1.38 25.14 -39.07
N GLY A 6 -0.10 25.32 -39.42
CA GLY A 6 1.02 25.13 -38.49
C GLY A 6 1.10 26.23 -37.42
N LEU A 7 0.94 27.49 -37.81
CA LEU A 7 0.98 28.65 -36.91
C LEU A 7 -0.15 28.65 -35.86
N MET A 8 -1.33 28.09 -36.18
CA MET A 8 -2.43 27.94 -35.22
C MET A 8 -2.24 26.79 -34.23
N SER A 9 -1.44 25.76 -34.58
CA SER A 9 -1.07 24.65 -33.68
C SER A 9 -0.10 25.13 -32.61
N ASP A 10 0.93 25.89 -33.02
CA ASP A 10 1.96 26.42 -32.13
C ASP A 10 1.42 27.47 -31.14
N TYR A 11 0.43 28.28 -31.58
CA TYR A 11 -0.24 29.25 -30.70
C TYR A 11 -1.14 28.56 -29.65
N LYS A 12 -1.76 27.43 -29.98
CA LYS A 12 -2.57 26.63 -29.04
C LYS A 12 -1.71 25.91 -28.01
N GLU A 13 -0.54 25.40 -28.40
CA GLU A 13 0.39 24.75 -27.49
C GLU A 13 1.04 25.75 -26.51
N LEU A 14 1.39 26.95 -27.00
CA LEU A 14 1.91 28.03 -26.17
C LEU A 14 0.85 28.53 -25.17
N LEU A 15 -0.41 28.71 -25.60
CA LEU A 15 -1.51 29.09 -24.71
C LEU A 15 -1.87 27.99 -23.70
N CYS A 16 -1.74 26.72 -24.07
CA CYS A 16 -1.97 25.59 -23.17
C CYS A 16 -0.90 25.55 -22.07
N THR A 17 0.37 25.78 -22.44
CA THR A 17 1.49 25.84 -21.51
C THR A 17 1.40 27.05 -20.58
N ILE A 18 1.00 28.22 -21.10
CA ILE A 18 0.76 29.43 -20.28
C ILE A 18 -0.39 29.17 -19.28
N ARG A 19 -1.51 28.58 -19.72
CA ARG A 19 -2.63 28.24 -18.83
C ARG A 19 -2.28 27.19 -17.77
N GLN A 20 -1.44 26.21 -18.10
CA GLN A 20 -0.96 25.23 -17.12
C GLN A 20 -0.03 25.87 -16.10
N CYS A 21 0.87 26.77 -16.51
CA CYS A 21 1.71 27.53 -15.59
C CYS A 21 0.87 28.46 -14.69
N GLN A 22 -0.16 29.10 -15.24
CA GLN A 22 -1.06 29.99 -14.49
C GLN A 22 -1.92 29.20 -13.48
N HIS A 23 -2.39 28.01 -13.86
CA HIS A 23 -3.14 27.12 -12.96
C HIS A 23 -2.27 26.58 -11.81
N VAL A 24 -1.01 26.23 -12.09
CA VAL A 24 -0.05 25.82 -11.06
C VAL A 24 0.30 27.00 -10.15
N LEU A 25 0.44 28.21 -10.68
CA LEU A 25 0.69 29.42 -9.91
C LEU A 25 -0.51 29.77 -9.00
N ASP A 26 -1.74 29.65 -9.50
CA ASP A 26 -2.98 29.92 -8.74
C ASP A 26 -3.26 28.86 -7.64
N LEU A 27 -2.91 27.59 -7.89
CA LEU A 27 -3.01 26.51 -6.90
C LEU A 27 -1.96 26.67 -5.78
N TYR A 28 -0.82 27.29 -6.07
CA TYR A 28 0.27 27.46 -5.12
C TYR A 28 0.18 28.77 -4.33
N LEU A 29 -0.27 29.87 -4.96
CA LEU A 29 -0.61 31.13 -4.28
C LEU A 29 -1.75 30.94 -3.25
N LYS A 30 -2.59 29.92 -3.42
CA LYS A 30 -3.61 29.50 -2.44
C LYS A 30 -3.04 28.67 -1.28
N SER A 31 -1.81 28.17 -1.34
CA SER A 31 -1.31 27.20 -0.34
C SER A 31 -0.12 27.68 0.49
N THR A 32 0.81 28.47 -0.05
CA THR A 32 1.99 28.94 0.72
C THR A 32 2.58 30.24 0.16
N GLY A 33 2.69 31.27 1.00
CA GLY A 33 3.20 32.58 0.63
C GLY A 33 4.74 32.69 0.68
N GLU A 34 5.46 31.95 -0.15
CA GLU A 34 6.93 32.03 -0.21
C GLU A 34 7.52 32.23 -1.62
N THR A 35 8.61 33.00 -1.68
CA THR A 35 9.26 33.65 -2.83
C THR A 35 10.17 32.74 -3.68
N TYR A 36 10.20 31.42 -3.46
CA TYR A 36 11.21 30.54 -4.07
C TYR A 36 10.92 30.11 -5.53
N VAL A 37 9.72 30.37 -6.06
CA VAL A 37 9.28 29.81 -7.36
C VAL A 37 9.65 30.67 -8.58
N THR A 38 9.89 31.97 -8.41
CA THR A 38 10.18 32.88 -9.53
C THR A 38 11.54 32.60 -10.21
N HIS A 39 12.53 32.11 -9.45
CA HIS A 39 13.80 31.68 -10.03
C HIS A 39 13.69 30.38 -10.84
N LEU A 40 12.86 29.41 -10.42
CA LEU A 40 12.70 28.13 -11.15
C LEU A 40 11.97 28.31 -12.48
N CYS A 41 10.98 29.20 -12.56
CA CYS A 41 10.25 29.46 -13.80
C CYS A 41 11.11 30.14 -14.86
N VAL A 42 11.95 31.10 -14.49
CA VAL A 42 12.87 31.76 -15.43
C VAL A 42 13.91 30.77 -15.96
N VAL A 43 14.46 29.91 -15.09
CA VAL A 43 15.41 28.86 -15.47
C VAL A 43 14.78 27.82 -16.39
N HIS A 44 13.52 27.42 -16.17
CA HIS A 44 12.84 26.48 -17.05
C HIS A 44 12.45 27.08 -18.41
N VAL A 45 12.07 28.35 -18.46
CA VAL A 45 11.76 29.02 -19.73
C VAL A 45 13.03 29.27 -20.55
N GLU A 46 14.16 29.64 -19.93
CA GLU A 46 15.46 29.70 -20.61
C GLU A 46 15.94 28.32 -21.07
N ALA A 47 15.80 27.27 -20.24
CA ALA A 47 16.18 25.91 -20.60
C ALA A 47 15.32 25.35 -21.75
N TYR A 48 14.04 25.73 -21.80
CA TYR A 48 13.14 25.35 -22.89
C TYR A 48 13.46 26.12 -24.18
N ALA A 49 13.69 27.44 -24.10
CA ALA A 49 14.12 28.25 -25.24
C ALA A 49 15.44 27.74 -25.85
N ARG A 50 16.40 27.30 -25.02
CA ARG A 50 17.65 26.67 -25.49
C ARG A 50 17.43 25.27 -26.08
N ARG A 51 16.49 24.48 -25.55
CA ARG A 51 16.16 23.13 -26.08
C ARG A 51 15.42 23.16 -27.41
N VAL A 52 14.57 24.17 -27.67
CA VAL A 52 13.90 24.35 -28.96
C VAL A 52 14.91 24.70 -30.06
N VAL A 53 15.98 25.43 -29.72
CA VAL A 53 17.09 25.74 -30.65
C VAL A 53 17.97 24.52 -30.95
N CYS A 54 18.18 23.61 -30.00
CA CYS A 54 19.03 22.42 -30.21
C CYS A 54 18.34 21.21 -30.86
N ARG A 55 17.01 21.20 -31.03
CA ARG A 55 16.28 20.03 -31.59
C ARG A 55 16.13 20.02 -33.12
N LYS A 56 16.77 20.96 -33.83
CA LYS A 56 16.98 20.91 -35.29
C LYS A 56 18.48 20.86 -35.60
N GLY A 57 19.13 19.80 -35.16
CA GLY A 57 20.48 19.42 -35.57
C GLY A 57 20.46 18.09 -36.29
N ASN A 58 19.80 18.04 -37.45
CA ASN A 58 20.01 17.04 -38.50
C ASN A 58 19.15 17.41 -39.70
N HIS A 59 19.53 18.48 -40.39
CA HIS A 59 19.43 18.67 -41.83
C HIS A 59 20.05 20.04 -42.14
N SER A 60 21.00 20.02 -43.06
CA SER A 60 21.71 21.16 -43.63
C SER A 60 20.74 22.19 -44.23
N SER A 61 20.54 23.32 -43.57
CA SER A 61 20.12 24.60 -44.19
C SER A 61 20.28 25.75 -43.20
N ALA A 62 21.42 26.42 -43.27
CA ALA A 62 21.63 27.72 -42.65
C ALA A 62 20.85 28.78 -43.45
N SER A 63 19.58 29.02 -43.11
CA SER A 63 18.82 30.17 -43.66
C SER A 63 17.63 30.65 -42.83
N TYR A 64 17.38 30.12 -41.62
CA TYR A 64 16.28 30.56 -40.76
C TYR A 64 16.68 31.47 -39.59
N LEU A 65 17.96 31.86 -39.50
CA LEU A 65 18.51 32.71 -38.43
C LEU A 65 18.67 34.20 -38.82
N SER A 66 18.03 34.65 -39.91
CA SER A 66 18.12 36.05 -40.38
C SER A 66 16.78 36.81 -40.37
N ASP A 67 15.75 36.35 -39.63
CA ASP A 67 14.53 37.16 -39.46
C ASP A 67 14.67 38.07 -38.23
N GLY A 68 15.16 39.31 -38.48
CA GLY A 68 15.37 40.34 -37.46
C GLY A 68 14.13 40.73 -36.65
N ARG A 69 12.92 40.31 -37.06
CA ARG A 69 11.70 40.53 -36.27
C ARG A 69 11.62 39.64 -35.04
N ILE A 70 12.06 38.38 -35.12
CA ILE A 70 11.96 37.42 -34.00
C ILE A 70 12.93 37.79 -32.87
N GLN A 71 14.15 38.22 -33.20
CA GLN A 71 15.12 38.71 -32.20
C GLN A 71 14.64 40.00 -31.52
N LYS A 72 13.97 40.89 -32.26
CA LYS A 72 13.40 42.12 -31.70
C LYS A 72 12.26 41.83 -30.73
N TRP A 73 11.37 40.88 -31.06
CA TRP A 73 10.29 40.43 -30.17
C TRP A 73 10.82 39.74 -28.91
N ALA A 74 11.83 38.88 -29.03
CA ALA A 74 12.47 38.23 -27.88
C ALA A 74 13.12 39.26 -26.94
N SER A 75 13.81 40.27 -27.48
CA SER A 75 14.43 41.35 -26.70
C SER A 75 13.40 42.22 -25.97
N ILE A 76 12.30 42.58 -26.64
CA ILE A 76 11.20 43.34 -26.05
C ILE A 76 10.52 42.53 -24.93
N PHE A 77 10.26 41.24 -25.17
CA PHE A 77 9.63 40.36 -24.19
C PHE A 77 10.49 40.17 -22.93
N VAL A 78 11.82 40.02 -23.09
CA VAL A 78 12.77 39.95 -21.98
C VAL A 78 12.86 41.27 -21.21
N LYS A 79 12.80 42.42 -21.89
CA LYS A 79 12.75 43.73 -21.23
C LYS A 79 11.47 43.93 -20.43
N LEU A 80 10.31 43.61 -21.02
CA LEU A 80 9.01 43.75 -20.35
C LEU A 80 8.93 42.84 -19.12
N THR A 81 9.33 41.57 -19.24
CA THR A 81 9.33 40.64 -18.10
C THR A 81 10.27 41.08 -16.98
N LYS A 82 11.47 41.61 -17.28
CA LYS A 82 12.37 42.16 -16.26
C LYS A 82 11.79 43.37 -15.54
N THR A 83 11.19 44.31 -16.27
CA THR A 83 10.58 45.52 -15.68
C THR A 83 9.37 45.17 -14.83
N THR A 84 8.52 44.25 -15.28
CA THR A 84 7.37 43.77 -14.51
C THR A 84 7.81 43.02 -13.24
N LEU A 85 8.86 42.18 -13.32
CA LEU A 85 9.42 41.50 -12.14
C LEU A 85 10.00 42.50 -11.12
N PHE A 86 10.69 43.54 -11.60
CA PHE A 86 11.26 44.58 -10.75
C PHE A 86 10.16 45.37 -10.01
N LEU A 87 9.09 45.73 -10.71
CA LEU A 87 7.95 46.43 -10.13
C LEU A 87 7.18 45.55 -9.13
N ILE A 88 7.01 44.25 -9.43
CA ILE A 88 6.38 43.29 -8.50
C ILE A 88 7.24 43.11 -7.25
N ASN A 89 8.55 42.90 -7.38
CA ASN A 89 9.47 42.76 -6.24
C ASN A 89 9.54 44.04 -5.38
N ALA A 90 9.54 45.23 -5.99
CA ALA A 90 9.54 46.50 -5.27
C ALA A 90 8.24 46.71 -4.47
N LYS A 91 7.09 46.28 -5.02
CA LYS A 91 5.78 46.37 -4.34
C LYS A 91 5.65 45.32 -3.22
N PHE A 92 6.14 44.10 -3.45
CA PHE A 92 6.10 43.02 -2.45
C PHE A 92 7.06 43.26 -1.28
N SER A 93 8.25 43.83 -1.53
CA SER A 93 9.21 44.19 -0.47
C SER A 93 8.66 45.24 0.50
N LYS A 94 7.98 46.27 -0.03
CA LYS A 94 7.30 47.28 0.82
C LYS A 94 6.14 46.67 1.62
N MET A 95 5.41 45.71 1.04
CA MET A 95 4.31 45.01 1.73
C MET A 95 4.83 44.11 2.86
N LEU A 96 5.89 43.32 2.61
CA LEU A 96 6.53 42.45 3.61
C LEU A 96 7.14 43.25 4.76
N LEU A 97 7.71 44.44 4.50
CA LEU A 97 8.25 45.31 5.55
C LEU A 97 7.16 45.85 6.49
N SER A 98 6.00 46.22 5.95
CA SER A 98 4.84 46.66 6.76
C SER A 98 4.24 45.52 7.58
N VAL A 99 4.13 44.30 7.01
CA VAL A 99 3.62 43.13 7.74
C VAL A 99 4.58 42.71 8.85
N ARG A 100 5.90 42.76 8.62
CA ARG A 100 6.91 42.48 9.65
C ARG A 100 6.83 43.46 10.83
N LYS A 101 6.63 44.75 10.57
CA LYS A 101 6.45 45.75 11.63
C LYS A 101 5.22 45.44 12.48
N VAL A 102 4.08 45.13 11.86
CA VAL A 102 2.85 44.78 12.57
C VAL A 102 3.02 43.50 13.40
N PHE A 103 3.69 42.48 12.87
CA PHE A 103 3.91 41.21 13.56
C PHE A 103 4.86 41.34 14.76
N VAL A 104 5.92 42.16 14.64
CA VAL A 104 6.85 42.43 15.75
C VAL A 104 6.15 43.24 16.85
N THR A 105 5.30 44.21 16.49
CA THR A 105 4.51 44.96 17.48
C THR A 105 3.51 44.06 18.22
N LEU A 106 2.82 43.16 17.49
CA LEU A 106 1.91 42.17 18.08
C LEU A 106 2.63 41.20 19.03
N LEU A 107 3.78 40.66 18.63
CA LEU A 107 4.60 39.79 19.48
C LEU A 107 5.10 40.51 20.74
N SER A 108 5.45 41.79 20.63
CA SER A 108 5.89 42.62 21.76
C SER A 108 4.74 42.85 22.76
N ILE A 109 3.52 43.08 22.27
CA ILE A 109 2.32 43.23 23.10
C ILE A 109 1.99 41.91 23.82
N VAL A 110 2.05 40.77 23.12
CA VAL A 110 1.80 39.45 23.72
C VAL A 110 2.84 39.11 24.79
N ALA A 111 4.12 39.45 24.55
CA ALA A 111 5.17 39.26 25.54
C ALA A 111 4.95 40.11 26.80
N LEU A 112 4.52 41.37 26.66
CA LEU A 112 4.19 42.25 27.79
C LEU A 112 2.98 41.72 28.59
N PHE A 113 1.96 41.19 27.93
CA PHE A 113 0.83 40.53 28.60
C PHE A 113 1.24 39.26 29.35
N ALA A 114 2.12 38.43 28.76
CA ALA A 114 2.63 37.23 29.41
C ALA A 114 3.47 37.55 30.66
N ILE A 115 4.28 38.61 30.61
CA ILE A 115 5.07 39.09 31.77
C ILE A 115 4.15 39.62 32.88
N GLY A 116 3.03 40.28 32.54
CA GLY A 116 2.00 40.70 33.50
C GLY A 116 1.22 39.53 34.14
N LEU A 117 0.99 38.45 33.38
CA LEU A 117 0.35 37.23 33.88
C LEU A 117 1.29 36.40 34.79
N LEU A 118 2.59 36.40 34.50
CA LEU A 118 3.58 35.72 35.34
C LEU A 118 3.83 36.45 36.67
N SER A 119 3.72 37.77 36.71
CA SER A 119 3.86 38.56 37.95
C SER A 119 2.63 38.48 38.87
N THR A 120 1.45 38.11 38.36
CA THR A 120 0.25 37.84 39.20
C THR A 120 0.20 36.41 39.75
N LEU A 121 0.93 35.46 39.15
CA LEU A 121 1.03 34.07 39.64
C LEU A 121 2.09 33.86 40.73
N HIS A 122 3.00 34.81 40.94
CA HIS A 122 4.07 34.73 41.95
C HIS A 122 3.68 35.20 43.37
N VAL A 123 2.42 35.59 43.60
CA VAL A 123 1.90 35.97 44.93
C VAL A 123 1.08 34.83 45.59
N GLY A 124 0.91 33.68 44.92
CA GLY A 124 -0.03 32.63 45.35
C GLY A 124 0.54 31.37 46.00
N GLN A 125 1.86 31.16 46.08
CA GLN A 125 2.43 29.91 46.60
C GLN A 125 3.16 30.10 47.94
N GLY A 126 2.36 30.19 48.99
CA GLY A 126 2.81 30.15 50.37
C GLY A 126 1.74 29.60 51.29
N ARG A 127 1.36 28.32 51.14
CA ARG A 127 0.74 27.44 52.17
C ARG A 127 0.29 26.10 51.58
N ARG A 128 1.04 25.04 51.88
CA ARG A 128 0.56 23.74 52.44
C ARG A 128 1.63 22.65 52.27
N LEU A 129 2.56 22.64 53.23
CA LEU A 129 3.10 21.41 53.81
C LEU A 129 2.05 20.88 54.79
N TYR A 130 1.66 19.61 54.71
CA TYR A 130 1.59 18.61 55.81
C TYR A 130 0.72 17.38 55.41
N ILE A 131 1.14 16.18 55.88
CA ILE A 131 0.44 14.86 55.92
C ILE A 131 0.53 14.06 54.60
N ALA A 132 1.02 12.81 54.49
CA ALA A 132 1.70 11.80 55.35
C ALA A 132 2.18 10.69 54.36
N HIS A 133 3.42 10.18 54.29
CA HIS A 133 4.13 9.21 55.14
C HIS A 133 3.25 8.12 55.80
N VAL A 134 3.64 6.84 55.68
CA VAL A 134 2.91 5.58 56.00
C VAL A 134 2.14 5.09 54.74
N ASP A 135 2.50 4.04 53.99
CA ASP A 135 2.98 2.71 54.35
C ASP A 135 3.99 2.16 53.32
N ARG A 136 5.18 1.81 53.79
CA ARG A 136 6.12 0.93 53.09
C ARG A 136 6.82 0.04 54.12
N LEU A 137 6.09 -0.85 54.78
CA LEU A 137 6.65 -1.88 55.67
C LEU A 137 5.67 -3.04 55.80
N LYS A 138 5.83 -4.11 55.01
CA LYS A 138 5.59 -5.51 55.45
C LYS A 138 6.43 -6.47 54.60
N LEU A 139 7.68 -6.64 55.03
CA LEU A 139 8.49 -7.84 54.79
C LEU A 139 8.84 -8.42 56.17
N SER A 140 8.96 -9.76 56.23
CA SER A 140 9.24 -10.63 57.39
C SER A 140 8.02 -10.89 58.30
N ASN A 141 7.72 -12.08 58.81
CA ASN A 141 8.38 -13.38 58.86
C ASN A 141 7.34 -14.47 59.17
N SER A 142 7.59 -15.72 58.78
CA SER A 142 7.72 -16.87 59.71
C SER A 142 7.28 -18.18 59.07
N SER A 143 8.28 -19.05 58.98
CA SER A 143 8.26 -20.50 58.86
C SER A 143 7.32 -21.19 59.85
N THR A 144 6.51 -22.11 59.34
CA THR A 144 6.02 -23.30 60.04
C THR A 144 6.13 -24.48 59.10
N ALA A 145 6.96 -25.46 59.48
CA ALA A 145 7.04 -26.76 58.84
C ALA A 145 5.73 -27.53 59.08
N GLY A 146 5.15 -28.05 58.01
CA GLY A 146 3.99 -28.94 58.05
C GLY A 146 3.89 -29.67 56.71
N LEU A 147 3.97 -31.00 56.75
CA LEU A 147 3.91 -31.87 55.59
C LEU A 147 2.65 -31.60 54.75
N THR A 148 2.83 -31.22 53.48
CA THR A 148 1.79 -31.38 52.46
C THR A 148 2.41 -31.80 51.13
N ALA A 149 1.76 -32.78 50.51
CA ALA A 149 2.19 -33.46 49.31
C ALA A 149 2.51 -32.50 48.16
N HIS A 150 3.60 -32.78 47.45
CA HIS A 150 3.87 -32.23 46.12
C HIS A 150 2.72 -32.62 45.17
N TYR A 151 1.74 -31.72 45.02
CA TYR A 151 0.80 -31.75 43.92
C TYR A 151 1.43 -30.96 42.78
N ASP A 152 1.90 -31.67 41.75
CA ASP A 152 2.39 -31.09 40.51
C ASP A 152 1.21 -30.39 39.81
N HIS A 153 1.20 -29.05 39.85
CA HIS A 153 0.16 -28.22 39.24
C HIS A 153 0.50 -27.89 37.76
N SER A 154 1.39 -28.65 37.15
CA SER A 154 1.81 -28.48 35.76
C SER A 154 0.91 -29.30 34.83
N THR A 155 -0.28 -28.78 34.51
CA THR A 155 -1.02 -28.93 33.23
C THR A 155 -2.52 -28.69 33.42
N ILE A 156 -2.92 -27.52 33.92
CA ILE A 156 -4.25 -27.01 33.57
C ILE A 156 -4.07 -26.27 32.24
N PRO A 157 -4.65 -26.73 31.11
CA PRO A 157 -4.61 -25.98 29.87
C PRO A 157 -5.24 -24.62 30.13
N THR A 158 -4.47 -23.55 29.98
CA THR A 158 -5.04 -22.19 30.04
C THR A 158 -6.19 -22.11 29.04
N PRO A 159 -7.38 -21.62 29.44
CA PRO A 159 -8.51 -21.52 28.53
C PRO A 159 -8.12 -20.70 27.28
N PRO A 160 -8.65 -21.04 26.09
CA PRO A 160 -8.34 -20.31 24.87
C PRO A 160 -8.63 -18.81 25.05
N LEU A 161 -7.69 -17.96 24.62
CA LEU A 161 -7.86 -16.51 24.67
C LEU A 161 -9.14 -16.09 23.92
N THR A 162 -9.89 -15.16 24.51
CA THR A 162 -10.97 -14.47 23.80
C THR A 162 -10.41 -13.65 22.63
N MET A 163 -11.24 -13.32 21.64
CA MET A 163 -10.81 -12.48 20.50
C MET A 163 -10.28 -11.12 20.97
N ALA A 164 -10.89 -10.52 22.00
CA ALA A 164 -10.43 -9.27 22.58
C ALA A 164 -9.02 -9.40 23.20
N GLN A 165 -8.78 -10.45 23.99
CA GLN A 165 -7.44 -10.73 24.56
C GLN A 165 -6.41 -11.03 23.48
N MET A 166 -6.80 -11.72 22.40
CA MET A 166 -5.91 -11.97 21.27
C MET A 166 -5.50 -10.68 20.56
N PHE A 167 -6.45 -9.77 20.28
CA PHE A 167 -6.12 -8.49 19.67
C PHE A 167 -5.28 -7.62 20.61
N GLU A 168 -5.55 -7.66 21.91
CA GLU A 168 -4.71 -7.00 22.91
C GLU A 168 -3.26 -7.48 22.83
N SER A 169 -3.05 -8.79 22.90
CA SER A 169 -1.74 -9.42 22.80
C SER A 169 -1.00 -9.00 21.52
N ARG A 170 -1.69 -8.95 20.38
CA ARG A 170 -1.10 -8.51 19.10
C ARG A 170 -0.71 -7.03 19.11
N ARG A 171 -1.48 -6.16 19.78
CA ARG A 171 -1.13 -4.73 19.93
C ARG A 171 0.08 -4.54 20.83
N VAL A 172 0.13 -5.25 21.95
CA VAL A 172 1.27 -5.23 22.88
C VAL A 172 2.55 -5.65 22.16
N THR A 173 2.53 -6.79 21.46
CA THR A 173 3.68 -7.28 20.66
C THR A 173 4.19 -6.21 19.67
N LEU A 174 3.27 -5.53 18.99
CA LEU A 174 3.60 -4.47 18.05
C LEU A 174 4.24 -3.25 18.74
N GLN A 175 3.69 -2.84 19.88
CA GLN A 175 4.17 -1.69 20.65
C GLN A 175 5.56 -1.93 21.24
N GLU A 176 5.82 -3.12 21.78
CA GLU A 176 7.13 -3.54 22.27
C GLU A 176 8.17 -3.48 21.16
N ALA A 177 7.88 -4.08 19.99
CA ALA A 177 8.78 -4.04 18.83
C ALA A 177 9.00 -2.62 18.27
N CYS A 178 8.04 -1.70 18.44
CA CYS A 178 8.23 -0.29 18.09
C CYS A 178 9.26 0.42 18.98
N ALA A 179 9.35 0.05 20.27
CA ALA A 179 10.28 0.65 21.22
C ALA A 179 11.73 0.19 21.00
N GLU A 180 11.94 -1.05 20.56
CA GLU A 180 13.25 -1.70 20.58
C GLU A 180 14.09 -1.52 19.29
N GLU A 181 13.48 -1.40 18.10
CA GLU A 181 14.21 -1.68 16.85
C GLU A 181 13.93 -0.73 15.65
N PHE A 182 13.17 0.35 15.82
CA PHE A 182 12.77 1.18 14.66
C PHE A 182 13.96 1.81 13.91
N ASN A 183 15.01 2.22 14.64
CA ASN A 183 16.21 2.86 14.08
C ASN A 183 17.11 1.92 13.26
N ASN A 184 17.01 0.61 13.48
CA ASN A 184 17.79 -0.42 12.77
C ASN A 184 17.07 -1.00 11.55
N SER A 185 15.87 -0.50 11.23
CA SER A 185 15.12 -0.97 10.06
C SER A 185 15.79 -0.56 8.75
N VAL A 186 15.72 -1.43 7.74
CA VAL A 186 16.22 -1.12 6.39
C VAL A 186 15.56 0.16 5.88
N LYS A 187 16.39 1.14 5.51
CA LYS A 187 15.95 2.43 4.96
C LYS A 187 15.62 2.25 3.48
N THR A 188 14.38 1.89 3.20
CA THR A 188 13.81 1.84 1.85
C THR A 188 12.65 2.83 1.75
N THR A 189 12.42 3.35 0.55
CA THR A 189 11.34 4.28 0.25
C THR A 189 10.20 3.59 -0.49
N GLY A 190 9.05 4.25 -0.49
CA GLY A 190 8.06 4.12 -1.54
C GLY A 190 6.77 4.79 -1.17
N ARG A 191 5.62 4.25 -1.58
CA ARG A 191 4.38 5.01 -1.43
C ARG A 191 4.07 5.35 0.03
N ALA A 192 3.48 6.53 0.24
CA ALA A 192 3.00 6.94 1.55
C ALA A 192 1.89 6.01 2.07
N PRO A 193 1.70 5.92 3.40
CA PRO A 193 0.58 5.20 3.99
C PRO A 193 -0.77 5.75 3.51
N SER A 194 -1.68 4.82 3.19
CA SER A 194 -3.04 5.11 2.74
C SER A 194 -4.01 4.11 3.33
N PHE A 195 -5.22 4.58 3.59
CA PHE A 195 -6.23 3.83 4.35
C PHE A 195 -7.55 3.88 3.61
N PHE A 196 -8.21 2.73 3.47
CA PHE A 196 -9.62 2.72 3.13
C PHE A 196 -10.41 3.24 4.32
N TYR A 197 -11.44 4.05 4.08
CA TYR A 197 -12.26 4.62 5.13
C TYR A 197 -13.74 4.59 4.78
N SER A 198 -14.52 3.98 5.67
CA SER A 198 -15.97 4.08 5.66
C SER A 198 -16.42 5.15 6.65
N ARG A 199 -17.16 6.16 6.17
CA ARG A 199 -17.83 7.15 7.02
C ARG A 199 -19.03 6.52 7.73
N THR A 200 -19.75 5.65 7.03
CA THR A 200 -20.96 4.99 7.54
C THR A 200 -20.65 4.11 8.76
N ALA A 201 -19.60 3.30 8.68
CA ALA A 201 -19.18 2.44 9.79
C ALA A 201 -18.13 3.07 10.72
N LYS A 202 -17.59 4.25 10.37
CA LYS A 202 -16.38 4.82 10.99
C LYS A 202 -15.21 3.81 11.06
N LEU A 203 -15.05 3.02 10.01
CA LEU A 203 -14.00 1.99 9.91
C LEU A 203 -12.88 2.48 8.99
N ALA A 204 -11.67 2.57 9.51
CA ALA A 204 -10.47 2.80 8.71
C ALA A 204 -9.63 1.51 8.63
N CYS A 205 -9.28 1.06 7.43
CA CYS A 205 -8.42 -0.10 7.22
C CYS A 205 -7.16 0.31 6.46
N CYS A 206 -5.98 0.01 6.99
CA CYS A 206 -4.74 0.25 6.24
C CYS A 206 -4.72 -0.57 4.94
N ARG A 207 -4.31 0.07 3.84
CA ARG A 207 -4.16 -0.60 2.55
C ARG A 207 -2.86 -1.39 2.54
N THR A 208 -2.89 -2.67 2.86
CA THR A 208 -1.71 -3.56 2.76
C THR A 208 -1.90 -4.58 1.63
N PRO A 209 -1.23 -4.43 0.49
CA PRO A 209 -1.32 -5.43 -0.57
C PRO A 209 -0.90 -6.82 -0.09
N LYS A 210 -1.60 -7.82 -0.61
CA LYS A 210 -1.35 -9.26 -0.39
C LYS A 210 -1.69 -9.77 1.03
N THR A 211 -2.40 -8.97 1.83
CA THR A 211 -2.94 -9.30 3.16
C THR A 211 -4.48 -9.22 3.21
N GLY A 212 -5.15 -9.22 2.05
CA GLY A 212 -6.61 -9.06 1.98
C GLY A 212 -7.07 -7.62 1.76
N SER A 213 -6.21 -6.73 1.26
CA SER A 213 -6.61 -5.33 0.97
C SER A 213 -7.74 -5.20 -0.06
N SER A 214 -7.78 -6.02 -1.12
CA SER A 214 -8.92 -6.04 -2.04
C SER A 214 -10.22 -6.40 -1.30
N PHE A 215 -10.14 -7.38 -0.41
CA PHE A 215 -11.28 -7.81 0.40
C PHE A 215 -11.81 -6.69 1.30
N TRP A 216 -10.96 -6.04 2.09
CA TRP A 216 -11.38 -4.93 2.94
C TRP A 216 -11.83 -3.70 2.14
N GLY A 217 -11.22 -3.43 0.99
CA GLY A 217 -11.70 -2.42 0.05
C GLY A 217 -13.13 -2.71 -0.43
N THR A 218 -13.42 -3.98 -0.77
CA THR A 218 -14.77 -4.42 -1.14
C THR A 218 -15.76 -4.31 0.04
N VAL A 219 -15.37 -4.72 1.25
CA VAL A 219 -16.21 -4.57 2.46
C VAL A 219 -16.55 -3.11 2.70
N ILE A 220 -15.57 -2.20 2.64
CA ILE A 220 -15.79 -0.76 2.83
C ILE A 220 -16.68 -0.19 1.74
N LEU A 221 -16.50 -0.60 0.48
CA LEU A 221 -17.40 -0.20 -0.60
C LEU A 221 -18.82 -0.74 -0.41
N ALA A 222 -18.98 -1.98 0.05
CA ALA A 222 -20.29 -2.56 0.32
C ALA A 222 -21.01 -1.85 1.47
N ILE A 223 -20.26 -1.41 2.48
CA ILE A 223 -20.78 -0.58 3.59
C ILE A 223 -21.26 0.79 3.07
N GLU A 224 -20.44 1.48 2.27
CA GLU A 224 -20.75 2.81 1.73
C GLU A 224 -21.82 2.78 0.62
N SER A 225 -21.99 1.64 -0.04
CA SER A 225 -22.96 1.48 -1.11
C SER A 225 -24.39 1.40 -0.58
N LYS A 226 -25.30 2.09 -1.27
CA LYS A 226 -26.75 1.89 -1.14
C LYS A 226 -27.25 0.61 -1.84
N LYS A 227 -26.40 -0.04 -2.65
CA LYS A 227 -26.72 -1.31 -3.33
C LYS A 227 -26.50 -2.49 -2.38
N ASN A 228 -27.06 -3.64 -2.76
CA ASN A 228 -26.84 -4.91 -2.09
C ASN A 228 -25.34 -5.24 -2.05
N ALA A 229 -24.90 -5.82 -0.94
CA ALA A 229 -23.50 -6.18 -0.77
C ALA A 229 -23.03 -7.19 -1.85
N ASP A 230 -23.89 -8.13 -2.24
CA ASP A 230 -23.63 -9.13 -3.28
C ASP A 230 -23.15 -8.51 -4.60
N ASP A 231 -23.78 -7.43 -5.06
CA ASP A 231 -23.38 -6.74 -6.29
C ASP A 231 -21.97 -6.16 -6.20
N THR A 232 -21.53 -5.79 -4.99
CA THR A 232 -20.20 -5.23 -4.77
C THR A 232 -19.13 -6.33 -4.73
N PHE A 233 -19.46 -7.49 -4.16
CA PHE A 233 -18.58 -8.67 -4.15
C PHE A 233 -18.51 -9.37 -5.52
N HIS A 234 -19.49 -9.16 -6.39
CA HIS A 234 -19.50 -9.63 -7.78
C HIS A 234 -18.92 -8.59 -8.75
N THR A 235 -17.74 -8.04 -8.43
CA THR A 235 -17.04 -7.07 -9.31
C THR A 235 -15.58 -7.44 -9.50
N ASN A 236 -14.98 -6.84 -10.54
CA ASN A 236 -13.54 -6.96 -10.76
C ASN A 236 -12.76 -6.46 -9.53
N ARG A 237 -11.86 -7.30 -9.00
CA ARG A 237 -11.05 -6.99 -7.80
C ARG A 237 -10.27 -5.68 -7.91
N ASN A 238 -9.90 -5.25 -9.11
CA ASN A 238 -9.10 -4.05 -9.34
C ASN A 238 -9.92 -2.76 -9.13
N SER A 239 -11.25 -2.85 -9.15
CA SER A 239 -12.17 -1.70 -9.03
C SER A 239 -12.12 -0.99 -7.68
N VAL A 240 -11.57 -1.64 -6.65
CA VAL A 240 -11.61 -1.15 -5.26
C VAL A 240 -10.35 -0.39 -4.84
N HIS A 241 -9.23 -0.57 -5.54
CA HIS A 241 -7.90 -0.20 -5.02
C HIS A 241 -7.68 1.31 -4.80
N ASN A 242 -8.43 2.18 -5.47
CA ASN A 242 -8.30 3.63 -5.41
C ASN A 242 -9.58 4.35 -4.95
N ARG A 243 -10.47 3.65 -4.23
CA ARG A 243 -11.73 4.21 -3.74
C ARG A 243 -11.72 4.37 -2.23
N ASN A 244 -12.43 5.39 -1.72
CA ASN A 244 -12.58 5.67 -0.30
C ASN A 244 -11.24 5.75 0.46
N LEU A 245 -10.23 6.36 -0.16
CA LEU A 245 -8.91 6.48 0.43
C LEU A 245 -8.76 7.78 1.21
N ILE A 246 -8.12 7.68 2.37
CA ILE A 246 -7.64 8.81 3.16
C ILE A 246 -6.14 8.70 3.40
N GLY A 247 -5.47 9.84 3.54
CA GLY A 247 -4.04 9.91 3.87
C GLY A 247 -3.77 9.88 5.38
N MET A 248 -2.49 9.88 5.76
CA MET A 248 -2.06 9.85 7.16
C MET A 248 -2.65 10.96 8.03
N GLN A 249 -2.70 12.21 7.52
CA GLN A 249 -3.23 13.33 8.29
C GLN A 249 -4.71 13.15 8.63
N GLN A 250 -5.50 12.76 7.64
CA GLN A 250 -6.92 12.46 7.84
C GLN A 250 -7.13 11.28 8.78
N PHE A 251 -6.32 10.23 8.65
CA PHE A 251 -6.39 9.07 9.55
C PHE A 251 -6.09 9.44 11.00
N ARG A 252 -5.07 10.27 11.26
CA ARG A 252 -4.73 10.76 12.60
C ARG A 252 -5.85 11.59 13.20
N ASN A 253 -6.56 12.36 12.37
CA ASN A 253 -7.65 13.22 12.79
C ASN A 253 -9.01 12.51 12.85
N LEU A 254 -9.08 11.19 12.62
CA LEU A 254 -10.30 10.43 12.83
C LEU A 254 -10.72 10.48 14.30
N THR A 255 -12.02 10.52 14.53
CA THR A 255 -12.59 10.56 15.88
C THR A 255 -12.18 9.34 16.70
N GLN A 256 -12.23 9.47 18.03
CA GLN A 256 -11.90 8.36 18.95
C GLN A 256 -12.83 7.16 18.74
N ASP A 257 -14.08 7.39 18.31
CA ASP A 257 -15.05 6.33 18.04
C ASP A 257 -14.92 5.68 16.64
N SER A 258 -13.87 6.03 15.88
CA SER A 258 -13.52 5.34 14.64
C SER A 258 -12.67 4.11 14.94
N LEU A 259 -13.06 2.95 14.38
CA LEU A 259 -12.32 1.70 14.51
C LEU A 259 -11.19 1.65 13.46
N ARG A 260 -9.96 1.45 13.93
CA ARG A 260 -8.74 1.43 13.10
C ARG A 260 -8.21 0.01 12.98
N LEU A 261 -8.28 -0.53 11.77
CA LEU A 261 -7.87 -1.88 11.42
C LEU A 261 -6.58 -1.89 10.60
N MET A 262 -5.70 -2.83 10.91
CA MET A 262 -4.58 -3.20 10.06
C MET A 262 -4.60 -4.71 9.85
N VAL A 263 -4.26 -5.17 8.64
CA VAL A 263 -4.09 -6.60 8.36
C VAL A 263 -2.64 -6.88 7.99
N SER A 264 -2.03 -7.76 8.76
CA SER A 264 -0.70 -8.30 8.53
C SER A 264 -0.78 -9.66 7.83
N ARG A 265 0.35 -10.15 7.33
CA ARG A 265 0.52 -11.50 6.81
C ARG A 265 1.96 -11.92 7.02
N GLU A 266 2.17 -13.21 7.23
CA GLU A 266 3.51 -13.77 7.36
C GLU A 266 4.38 -13.40 6.13
N PRO A 267 5.60 -12.84 6.33
CA PRO A 267 6.41 -12.28 5.24
C PRO A 267 6.73 -13.25 4.09
N TYR A 268 7.11 -14.50 4.38
CA TYR A 268 7.44 -15.48 3.33
C TYR A 268 6.24 -15.81 2.44
N THR A 269 5.07 -16.04 3.03
CA THR A 269 3.83 -16.31 2.29
C THR A 269 3.35 -15.07 1.54
N ARG A 270 3.60 -13.85 2.07
CA ARG A 270 3.26 -12.59 1.41
C ARG A 270 4.11 -12.38 0.16
N LEU A 271 5.42 -12.60 0.24
CA LEU A 271 6.34 -12.53 -0.89
C LEU A 271 5.96 -13.53 -1.99
N PHE A 272 5.65 -14.77 -1.61
CA PHE A 272 5.18 -15.77 -2.57
C PHE A 272 3.85 -15.36 -3.23
N SER A 273 2.91 -14.80 -2.46
CA SER A 273 1.67 -14.26 -3.03
C SER A 273 1.91 -13.08 -3.99
N ALA A 274 2.90 -12.23 -3.70
CA ALA A 274 3.32 -11.14 -4.57
C ALA A 274 3.88 -11.67 -5.90
N TYR A 275 4.79 -12.65 -5.84
CA TYR A 275 5.32 -13.32 -7.01
C TYR A 275 4.22 -13.93 -7.87
N VAL A 276 3.35 -14.77 -7.30
CA VAL A 276 2.29 -15.45 -8.06
C VAL A 276 1.35 -14.46 -8.76
N ASP A 277 0.93 -13.41 -8.05
CA ASP A 277 -0.08 -12.49 -8.57
C ASP A 277 0.45 -11.38 -9.47
N LYS A 278 1.65 -10.85 -9.19
CA LYS A 278 2.19 -9.67 -9.90
C LYS A 278 3.25 -9.99 -10.92
N TYR A 279 3.85 -11.18 -10.81
CA TYR A 279 4.91 -11.61 -11.68
C TYR A 279 4.53 -12.85 -12.50
N PHE A 280 4.14 -13.95 -11.84
CA PHE A 280 3.84 -15.20 -12.53
C PHE A 280 2.62 -15.03 -13.44
N LEU A 281 1.57 -14.37 -12.96
CA LEU A 281 0.51 -13.86 -13.81
C LEU A 281 0.96 -12.59 -14.57
N LEU A 282 0.35 -12.35 -15.73
CA LEU A 282 0.72 -11.21 -16.58
C LEU A 282 0.38 -9.88 -15.89
N GLY A 283 1.34 -8.96 -15.88
CA GLY A 283 1.20 -7.66 -15.24
C GLY A 283 2.36 -6.72 -15.55
N ALA A 284 2.16 -5.41 -15.33
CA ALA A 284 3.20 -4.39 -15.54
C ALA A 284 4.47 -4.67 -14.74
N LEU A 285 4.33 -5.12 -13.50
CA LEU A 285 5.46 -5.41 -12.61
C LEU A 285 6.30 -6.57 -13.14
N GLY A 286 5.67 -7.60 -13.69
CA GLY A 286 6.38 -8.71 -14.36
C GLY A 286 7.31 -8.23 -15.47
N ARG A 287 6.83 -7.31 -16.32
CA ARG A 287 7.62 -6.73 -17.41
C ARG A 287 8.79 -5.89 -16.90
N GLN A 288 8.56 -5.08 -15.87
CA GLN A 288 9.59 -4.25 -15.24
C GLN A 288 10.73 -5.11 -14.67
N ILE A 289 10.39 -6.15 -13.89
CA ILE A 289 11.37 -7.05 -13.29
C ILE A 289 12.13 -7.82 -14.36
N LYS A 290 11.43 -8.35 -15.38
CA LYS A 290 12.06 -9.00 -16.54
C LYS A 290 13.13 -8.11 -17.17
N ASN A 291 12.79 -6.86 -17.48
CA ASN A 291 13.71 -5.94 -18.14
C ASN A 291 14.92 -5.62 -17.26
N ALA A 292 14.70 -5.39 -15.95
CA ALA A 292 15.78 -5.13 -15.00
C ALA A 292 16.74 -6.33 -14.87
N LEU A 293 16.20 -7.55 -14.91
CA LEU A 293 16.98 -8.79 -14.82
C LEU A 293 17.45 -9.33 -16.18
N LYS A 294 17.13 -8.64 -17.28
CA LYS A 294 17.43 -9.04 -18.67
C LYS A 294 16.99 -10.47 -19.00
N LYS A 295 15.86 -10.93 -18.46
CA LYS A 295 15.33 -12.29 -18.71
C LYS A 295 14.51 -12.36 -20.00
N GLY A 296 14.52 -13.51 -20.66
CA GLY A 296 13.75 -13.78 -21.87
C GLY A 296 12.26 -14.09 -21.62
N PRO A 297 11.49 -14.38 -22.68
CA PRO A 297 10.14 -14.94 -22.53
C PRO A 297 10.19 -16.33 -21.89
N PHE A 298 9.13 -16.69 -21.17
CA PHE A 298 8.93 -18.06 -20.71
C PHE A 298 8.15 -18.85 -21.77
N MET A 299 8.68 -20.00 -22.20
CA MET A 299 8.07 -20.81 -23.25
C MET A 299 7.14 -21.87 -22.65
N MET A 300 5.91 -21.92 -23.15
CA MET A 300 4.94 -22.96 -22.82
C MET A 300 4.55 -23.75 -24.08
N ASN A 301 3.84 -24.87 -23.86
CA ASN A 301 3.20 -25.64 -24.93
C ASN A 301 2.10 -24.80 -25.59
N GLY A 302 2.47 -24.02 -26.61
CA GLY A 302 1.61 -23.03 -27.26
C GLY A 302 2.27 -21.67 -27.52
N GLY A 303 3.55 -21.49 -27.18
CA GLY A 303 4.33 -20.28 -27.47
C GLY A 303 4.79 -19.54 -26.20
N PRO A 304 5.30 -18.30 -26.35
CA PRO A 304 5.71 -17.48 -25.22
C PRO A 304 4.50 -17.14 -24.33
N CYS A 305 4.64 -17.28 -23.01
CA CYS A 305 3.61 -16.90 -22.05
C CYS A 305 4.19 -16.41 -20.72
N GLY A 306 4.45 -15.10 -20.64
CA GLY A 306 5.13 -14.45 -19.52
C GLY A 306 6.64 -14.48 -19.68
N TYR A 307 7.37 -14.42 -18.56
CA TYR A 307 8.81 -14.21 -18.58
C TYR A 307 9.57 -15.22 -17.73
N ALA A 308 10.84 -15.46 -18.08
CA ALA A 308 11.70 -16.46 -17.46
C ALA A 308 12.43 -15.94 -16.21
N VAL A 309 11.69 -15.33 -15.27
CA VAL A 309 12.21 -14.98 -13.93
C VAL A 309 11.68 -16.01 -12.96
N SER A 310 12.59 -16.68 -12.25
CA SER A 310 12.24 -17.63 -11.19
C SER A 310 11.76 -16.92 -9.93
N PHE A 311 11.25 -17.69 -8.96
CA PHE A 311 10.92 -17.13 -7.64
C PHE A 311 12.17 -16.62 -6.92
N VAL A 312 13.31 -17.31 -7.03
CA VAL A 312 14.60 -16.88 -6.47
C VAL A 312 15.07 -15.57 -7.09
N ASP A 313 15.00 -15.45 -8.42
CA ASP A 313 15.32 -14.19 -9.12
C ASP A 313 14.44 -13.03 -8.61
N PHE A 314 13.14 -13.27 -8.39
CA PHE A 314 12.22 -12.28 -7.83
C PHE A 314 12.60 -11.88 -6.40
N LEU A 315 12.91 -12.85 -5.52
CA LEU A 315 13.30 -12.57 -4.14
C LEU A 315 14.60 -11.76 -4.06
N ASN A 316 15.60 -12.14 -4.86
CA ASN A 316 16.86 -11.40 -4.96
C ASN A 316 16.62 -9.98 -5.49
N PHE A 317 15.81 -9.83 -6.55
CA PHE A 317 15.45 -8.51 -7.05
C PHE A 317 14.81 -7.62 -5.96
N VAL A 318 13.83 -8.14 -5.23
CA VAL A 318 13.14 -7.38 -4.17
C VAL A 318 14.11 -7.00 -3.05
N THR A 319 14.87 -7.96 -2.54
CA THR A 319 15.73 -7.75 -1.38
C THR A 319 16.96 -6.90 -1.70
N ASP A 320 17.58 -7.08 -2.86
CA ASP A 320 18.72 -6.26 -3.28
C ASP A 320 18.31 -4.80 -3.49
N ASN A 321 17.13 -4.54 -4.07
CA ASN A 321 16.60 -3.18 -4.19
C ASN A 321 16.29 -2.58 -2.82
N ALA A 322 15.71 -3.36 -1.91
CA ALA A 322 15.41 -2.90 -0.55
C ALA A 322 16.68 -2.51 0.21
N LEU A 323 17.72 -3.35 0.15
CA LEU A 323 19.00 -3.14 0.82
C LEU A 323 19.80 -1.97 0.22
N LYS A 324 19.61 -1.68 -1.08
CA LYS A 324 20.15 -0.48 -1.74
C LYS A 324 19.36 0.80 -1.43
N GLY A 325 18.29 0.70 -0.66
CA GLY A 325 17.42 1.84 -0.32
C GLY A 325 16.60 2.35 -1.51
N ALA A 326 16.37 1.52 -2.52
CA ALA A 326 15.53 1.88 -3.66
C ALA A 326 14.05 2.00 -3.27
N ASP A 327 13.28 2.63 -4.15
CA ASP A 327 11.82 2.68 -4.07
C ASP A 327 11.23 1.28 -4.32
N LEU A 328 10.52 0.74 -3.35
CA LEU A 328 9.89 -0.57 -3.44
C LEU A 328 8.42 -0.48 -3.84
N ASN A 329 8.02 -1.40 -4.72
CA ASN A 329 6.61 -1.56 -5.04
C ASN A 329 5.81 -2.02 -3.82
N GLU A 330 4.62 -1.44 -3.62
CA GLU A 330 3.75 -1.72 -2.48
C GLU A 330 3.37 -3.20 -2.31
N HIS A 331 3.44 -4.01 -3.36
CA HIS A 331 3.07 -5.43 -3.33
C HIS A 331 4.08 -6.30 -2.58
N PHE A 332 5.33 -5.85 -2.47
CA PHE A 332 6.39 -6.55 -1.76
C PHE A 332 7.11 -5.68 -0.73
N MET A 333 6.88 -4.37 -0.66
CA MET A 333 7.40 -3.53 0.43
C MET A 333 6.99 -4.08 1.82
N PRO A 334 7.86 -4.02 2.85
CA PRO A 334 7.49 -4.37 4.22
C PRO A 334 6.20 -3.69 4.70
N ILE A 335 5.33 -4.43 5.37
CA ILE A 335 4.03 -3.96 5.84
C ILE A 335 4.18 -2.78 6.80
N VAL A 336 5.18 -2.81 7.68
CA VAL A 336 5.45 -1.70 8.61
C VAL A 336 5.72 -0.37 7.88
N LYS A 337 6.25 -0.40 6.65
CA LYS A 337 6.48 0.82 5.85
C LYS A 337 5.19 1.30 5.15
N LEU A 338 4.24 0.40 4.90
CA LEU A 338 2.96 0.72 4.25
C LEU A 338 1.93 1.35 5.18
N CYS A 339 2.00 1.05 6.48
CA CYS A 339 1.02 1.49 7.49
C CYS A 339 1.61 2.32 8.62
N ASP A 340 2.92 2.21 8.85
CA ASP A 340 3.64 2.93 9.89
C ASP A 340 3.02 2.82 11.30
N PRO A 341 2.87 1.58 11.81
CA PRO A 341 2.07 1.33 13.01
C PRO A 341 2.66 1.89 14.30
N CYS A 342 3.93 2.32 14.31
CA CYS A 342 4.50 3.02 15.46
C CYS A 342 4.01 4.47 15.57
N ARG A 343 3.69 5.12 14.43
CA ARG A 343 3.14 6.49 14.40
C ARG A 343 1.63 6.51 14.23
N MET A 344 1.05 5.44 13.70
CA MET A 344 -0.36 5.31 13.41
C MET A 344 -1.00 4.30 14.37
N LYS A 345 -1.91 4.76 15.24
CA LYS A 345 -2.58 3.88 16.22
C LYS A 345 -3.60 2.99 15.52
N PHE A 346 -3.57 1.69 15.82
CA PHE A 346 -4.54 0.71 15.36
C PHE A 346 -5.22 0.01 16.54
N ASP A 347 -6.53 -0.16 16.45
CA ASP A 347 -7.34 -0.81 17.48
C ASP A 347 -7.37 -2.33 17.27
N ILE A 348 -7.27 -2.79 16.02
CA ILE A 348 -7.27 -4.21 15.66
C ILE A 348 -6.09 -4.51 14.72
N ILE A 349 -5.23 -5.43 15.14
CA ILE A 349 -4.18 -6.04 14.31
C ILE A 349 -4.67 -7.42 13.87
N SER A 350 -5.20 -7.50 12.66
CA SER A 350 -5.64 -8.75 12.04
C SER A 350 -4.47 -9.47 11.35
N ARG A 351 -4.61 -10.79 11.20
CA ARG A 351 -3.68 -11.63 10.43
C ARG A 351 -4.43 -12.25 9.24
N GLN A 352 -3.78 -12.31 8.07
CA GLN A 352 -4.33 -12.98 6.89
C GLN A 352 -4.71 -14.44 7.18
N GLU A 353 -3.95 -15.09 8.05
CA GLU A 353 -4.11 -16.48 8.49
C GLU A 353 -5.39 -16.70 9.31
N THR A 354 -5.85 -15.67 10.04
CA THR A 354 -7.09 -15.70 10.85
C THR A 354 -8.19 -14.79 10.29
N LEU A 355 -8.02 -14.28 9.07
CA LEU A 355 -8.84 -13.22 8.47
C LEU A 355 -10.34 -13.47 8.57
N THR A 356 -10.82 -14.70 8.37
CA THR A 356 -12.25 -15.03 8.48
C THR A 356 -12.81 -14.77 9.88
N LYS A 357 -12.13 -15.26 10.93
CA LYS A 357 -12.55 -15.06 12.33
C LYS A 357 -12.39 -13.59 12.73
N ASP A 358 -11.27 -12.98 12.34
CA ASP A 358 -11.00 -11.57 12.64
C ASP A 358 -12.06 -10.66 11.98
N THR A 359 -12.45 -10.94 10.74
CA THR A 359 -13.48 -10.17 10.03
C THR A 359 -14.82 -10.25 10.75
N GLN A 360 -15.23 -11.45 11.19
CA GLN A 360 -16.48 -11.60 11.91
C GLN A 360 -16.51 -10.71 13.16
N PHE A 361 -15.45 -10.78 13.97
CA PHE A 361 -15.32 -9.92 15.15
C PHE A 361 -15.35 -8.44 14.78
N VAL A 362 -14.58 -8.01 13.77
CA VAL A 362 -14.56 -6.59 13.34
C VAL A 362 -15.97 -6.12 12.96
N LEU A 363 -16.72 -6.90 12.18
CA LEU A 363 -18.09 -6.53 11.76
C LEU A 363 -19.06 -6.40 12.94
N GLU A 364 -18.90 -7.24 13.97
CA GLU A 364 -19.68 -7.18 15.20
C GLU A 364 -19.43 -5.86 15.95
N GLN A 365 -18.18 -5.35 15.95
CA GLN A 365 -17.79 -4.08 16.58
C GLN A 365 -18.28 -2.84 15.82
N LEU A 366 -18.69 -2.96 14.55
CA LEU A 366 -19.13 -1.79 13.78
C LEU A 366 -20.51 -1.29 14.23
N LYS A 367 -20.69 0.03 14.23
CA LYS A 367 -21.98 0.68 14.47
C LYS A 367 -22.84 0.68 13.20
N LEU A 368 -23.16 -0.52 12.71
CA LEU A 368 -24.04 -0.76 11.56
C LEU A 368 -25.38 -1.31 12.05
N SER A 369 -26.45 -1.09 11.27
CA SER A 369 -27.73 -1.74 11.53
C SER A 369 -27.62 -3.27 11.38
N ASP A 370 -28.44 -4.01 12.12
CA ASP A 370 -28.41 -5.48 12.11
C ASP A 370 -28.71 -6.05 10.71
N ASN A 371 -29.60 -5.41 9.95
CA ASN A 371 -29.85 -5.76 8.55
C ASN A 371 -28.59 -5.63 7.71
N LYS A 372 -27.85 -4.50 7.81
CA LYS A 372 -26.62 -4.30 7.04
C LYS A 372 -25.52 -5.27 7.47
N LYS A 373 -25.41 -5.58 8.77
CA LYS A 373 -24.47 -6.61 9.28
C LYS A 373 -24.81 -7.98 8.71
N THR A 374 -26.09 -8.36 8.74
CA THR A 374 -26.59 -9.64 8.21
C THR A 374 -26.35 -9.75 6.71
N ASP A 375 -26.63 -8.70 5.94
CA ASP A 375 -26.37 -8.65 4.50
C ASP A 375 -24.89 -8.85 4.19
N LEU A 376 -24.00 -8.14 4.89
CA LEU A 376 -22.55 -8.32 4.75
C LEU A 376 -22.14 -9.75 5.09
N GLN A 377 -22.58 -10.27 6.23
CA GLN A 377 -22.25 -11.65 6.64
C GLN A 377 -22.75 -12.68 5.63
N ASN A 378 -23.95 -12.49 5.06
CA ASN A 378 -24.50 -13.35 4.02
C ASN A 378 -23.68 -13.26 2.73
N SER A 379 -23.30 -12.06 2.28
CA SER A 379 -22.44 -11.90 1.10
C SER A 379 -21.06 -12.53 1.29
N LEU A 380 -20.49 -12.43 2.50
CA LEU A 380 -19.24 -13.08 2.86
C LEU A 380 -19.35 -14.62 2.87
N LYS A 381 -20.53 -15.16 3.19
CA LYS A 381 -20.85 -16.59 3.12
C LYS A 381 -21.17 -17.06 1.69
N LYS A 382 -21.70 -16.18 0.83
CA LYS A 382 -22.18 -16.48 -0.55
C LYS A 382 -21.12 -16.81 -1.61
N GLY A 383 -19.95 -17.25 -1.16
CA GLY A 383 -19.40 -18.46 -1.75
C GLY A 383 -18.30 -18.30 -2.78
N ILE A 384 -17.69 -19.45 -3.02
CA ILE A 384 -16.57 -19.67 -3.93
C ILE A 384 -16.82 -19.11 -5.34
N LYS A 385 -18.07 -19.12 -5.82
CA LYS A 385 -18.46 -18.62 -7.14
C LYS A 385 -18.12 -17.13 -7.34
N ASN A 386 -18.53 -16.27 -6.41
CA ASN A 386 -18.25 -14.82 -6.52
C ASN A 386 -16.76 -14.53 -6.43
N THR A 387 -16.05 -15.24 -5.56
CA THR A 387 -14.60 -15.14 -5.43
C THR A 387 -13.90 -15.53 -6.74
N LEU A 388 -14.27 -16.68 -7.32
CA LEU A 388 -13.72 -17.13 -8.59
C LEU A 388 -14.05 -16.16 -9.73
N TYR A 389 -15.29 -15.68 -9.82
CA TYR A 389 -15.68 -14.70 -10.82
C TYR A 389 -14.84 -13.43 -10.73
N ALA A 390 -14.69 -12.84 -9.53
CA ALA A 390 -13.90 -11.63 -9.33
C ALA A 390 -12.43 -11.82 -9.72
N LEU A 391 -11.85 -12.99 -9.42
CA LEU A 391 -10.49 -13.36 -9.82
C LEU A 391 -10.38 -13.53 -11.34
N VAL A 392 -11.21 -14.37 -11.94
CA VAL A 392 -11.20 -14.65 -13.39
C VAL A 392 -11.42 -13.36 -14.18
N SER A 393 -12.40 -12.53 -13.78
CA SER A 393 -12.67 -11.24 -14.42
C SER A 393 -11.45 -10.32 -14.38
N SER A 394 -10.71 -10.30 -13.26
CA SER A 394 -9.47 -9.53 -13.16
C SER A 394 -8.35 -10.06 -14.05
N TYR A 395 -8.16 -11.38 -14.12
CA TYR A 395 -7.13 -11.99 -14.97
C TYR A 395 -7.44 -11.84 -16.47
N LEU A 396 -8.72 -11.89 -16.86
CA LEU A 396 -9.14 -11.56 -18.22
C LEU A 396 -8.86 -10.10 -18.56
N SER A 397 -9.06 -9.18 -17.61
CA SER A 397 -8.72 -7.77 -17.79
C SER A 397 -7.22 -7.59 -18.00
N ASP A 398 -6.40 -8.22 -17.15
CA ASP A 398 -4.94 -8.16 -17.25
C ASP A 398 -4.47 -8.78 -18.59
N TYR A 399 -5.05 -9.91 -19.01
CA TYR A 399 -4.76 -10.53 -20.31
C TYR A 399 -4.99 -9.58 -21.48
N LYS A 400 -6.09 -8.80 -21.48
CA LYS A 400 -6.35 -7.83 -22.57
C LYS A 400 -5.22 -6.81 -22.70
N THR A 401 -4.61 -6.41 -21.59
CA THR A 401 -3.51 -5.45 -21.57
C THR A 401 -2.16 -6.09 -21.95
N TYR A 402 -1.94 -7.36 -21.58
CA TYR A 402 -0.63 -8.03 -21.73
C TYR A 402 -0.65 -9.23 -22.68
N SER A 403 -1.60 -9.26 -23.63
CA SER A 403 -1.77 -10.37 -24.58
C SER A 403 -0.54 -10.57 -25.46
N VAL A 404 0.25 -9.53 -25.71
CA VAL A 404 1.53 -9.64 -26.46
C VAL A 404 2.54 -10.51 -25.71
N ASP A 405 2.54 -10.52 -24.37
CA ASP A 405 3.46 -11.33 -23.55
C ASP A 405 2.99 -12.78 -23.39
N CYS A 406 1.73 -13.07 -23.72
CA CYS A 406 1.18 -14.41 -23.79
C CYS A 406 0.05 -14.47 -24.83
N PRO A 407 0.39 -14.68 -26.12
CA PRO A 407 -0.60 -14.59 -27.20
C PRO A 407 -1.69 -15.66 -27.15
N ASN A 408 -1.43 -16.78 -26.47
CA ASN A 408 -2.35 -17.89 -26.37
C ASN A 408 -3.18 -17.82 -25.08
N LYS A 409 -4.50 -17.55 -25.22
CA LYS A 409 -5.47 -17.52 -24.11
C LYS A 409 -5.51 -18.81 -23.30
N VAL A 410 -5.40 -19.97 -23.95
CA VAL A 410 -5.42 -21.27 -23.29
C VAL A 410 -4.16 -21.43 -22.43
N SER A 411 -2.99 -21.07 -22.95
CA SER A 411 -1.74 -21.07 -22.17
C SER A 411 -1.79 -20.08 -21.00
N HIS A 412 -2.39 -18.90 -21.18
CA HIS A 412 -2.61 -17.96 -20.07
C HIS A 412 -3.48 -18.58 -18.97
N PHE A 413 -4.57 -19.25 -19.34
CA PHE A 413 -5.47 -19.88 -18.38
C PHE A 413 -4.90 -21.14 -17.74
N GLU A 414 -3.90 -21.80 -18.33
CA GLU A 414 -3.10 -22.80 -17.64
C GLU A 414 -2.33 -22.18 -16.45
N LYS A 415 -1.80 -20.96 -16.59
CA LYS A 415 -1.13 -20.24 -15.49
C LYS A 415 -2.13 -19.79 -14.42
N VAL A 416 -3.32 -19.34 -14.83
CA VAL A 416 -4.42 -19.04 -13.91
C VAL A 416 -4.83 -20.29 -13.13
N TRP A 417 -4.95 -21.44 -13.81
CA TRP A 417 -5.27 -22.73 -13.17
C TRP A 417 -4.26 -23.11 -12.09
N LYS A 418 -2.96 -23.07 -12.42
CA LYS A 418 -1.88 -23.29 -11.46
C LYS A 418 -1.96 -22.33 -10.28
N THR A 419 -2.30 -21.07 -10.53
CA THR A 419 -2.50 -20.07 -9.47
C THR A 419 -3.67 -20.44 -8.55
N LEU A 420 -4.79 -20.90 -9.11
CA LEU A 420 -5.94 -21.34 -8.31
C LEU A 420 -5.61 -22.60 -7.48
N GLN A 421 -4.76 -23.49 -7.99
CA GLN A 421 -4.24 -24.62 -7.22
C GLN A 421 -3.35 -24.15 -6.08
N VAL A 422 -2.36 -23.31 -6.34
CA VAL A 422 -1.48 -22.77 -5.30
C VAL A 422 -2.25 -21.99 -4.21
N GLN A 423 -3.38 -21.35 -4.58
CA GLN A 423 -4.26 -20.64 -3.67
C GLN A 423 -5.24 -21.53 -2.91
N GLY A 424 -5.26 -22.85 -3.16
CA GLY A 424 -6.16 -23.78 -2.49
C GLY A 424 -7.62 -23.69 -2.94
N TYR A 425 -7.89 -23.12 -4.12
CA TYR A 425 -9.23 -23.11 -4.70
C TYR A 425 -9.52 -24.41 -5.44
N VAL A 426 -8.58 -24.85 -6.27
CA VAL A 426 -8.68 -26.07 -7.09
C VAL A 426 -7.72 -27.11 -6.53
N SER A 427 -8.13 -28.38 -6.44
CA SER A 427 -7.24 -29.46 -6.02
C SER A 427 -6.06 -29.65 -6.98
N THR A 428 -4.87 -29.88 -6.45
CA THR A 428 -3.69 -30.25 -7.26
C THR A 428 -3.89 -31.59 -8.00
N LYS A 429 -4.85 -32.41 -7.57
CA LYS A 429 -5.24 -33.67 -8.24
C LYS A 429 -6.04 -33.45 -9.52
N VAL A 430 -6.62 -32.26 -9.73
CA VAL A 430 -7.38 -31.93 -10.95
C VAL A 430 -6.43 -31.36 -12.00
N ALA A 431 -6.21 -32.10 -13.09
CA ALA A 431 -5.42 -31.62 -14.21
C ALA A 431 -6.09 -30.42 -14.92
N TYR A 432 -5.29 -29.56 -15.55
CA TYR A 432 -5.81 -28.45 -16.33
C TYR A 432 -6.68 -28.95 -17.50
N PRO A 433 -7.97 -28.57 -17.59
CA PRO A 433 -8.91 -29.08 -18.59
C PRO A 433 -8.70 -28.41 -19.96
N LYS A 434 -7.55 -28.68 -20.57
CA LYS A 434 -7.07 -28.00 -21.80
C LYS A 434 -8.06 -28.13 -22.95
N ARG A 435 -8.68 -29.31 -23.12
CA ARG A 435 -9.63 -29.57 -24.22
C ARG A 435 -10.91 -28.75 -24.07
N GLU A 436 -11.39 -28.59 -22.85
CA GLU A 436 -12.58 -27.82 -22.50
C GLU A 436 -12.34 -26.33 -22.74
N PHE A 437 -11.18 -25.81 -22.36
CA PHE A 437 -10.78 -24.43 -22.68
C PHE A 437 -10.60 -24.21 -24.18
N GLN A 438 -10.07 -25.17 -24.93
CA GLN A 438 -9.93 -25.08 -26.39
C GLN A 438 -11.28 -25.07 -27.12
N LYS A 439 -12.27 -25.82 -26.63
CA LYS A 439 -13.62 -25.92 -27.22
C LYS A 439 -14.56 -24.79 -26.79
N MET A 440 -14.13 -23.91 -25.89
CA MET A 440 -14.97 -22.86 -25.33
C MET A 440 -15.35 -21.82 -26.39
N LYS A 441 -16.65 -21.71 -26.69
CA LYS A 441 -17.18 -20.72 -27.65
C LYS A 441 -17.05 -19.28 -27.14
N THR A 442 -17.33 -19.07 -25.85
CA THR A 442 -17.34 -17.75 -25.21
C THR A 442 -16.30 -17.69 -24.09
N PHE A 443 -15.22 -16.94 -24.32
CA PHE A 443 -14.12 -16.81 -23.37
C PHE A 443 -14.31 -15.62 -22.43
N ASN A 444 -15.32 -15.69 -21.56
CA ASN A 444 -15.69 -14.63 -20.61
C ASN A 444 -15.67 -15.12 -19.15
N ALA A 445 -15.83 -14.20 -18.20
CA ALA A 445 -15.67 -14.50 -16.78
C ALA A 445 -16.69 -15.53 -16.27
N ASP A 446 -17.95 -15.44 -16.69
CA ASP A 446 -19.01 -16.36 -16.29
C ASP A 446 -18.77 -17.78 -16.79
N ALA A 447 -18.53 -17.94 -18.10
CA ALA A 447 -18.32 -19.24 -18.73
C ALA A 447 -17.10 -19.96 -18.13
N ILE A 448 -16.01 -19.23 -17.91
CA ILE A 448 -14.79 -19.78 -17.30
C ILE A 448 -15.02 -20.12 -15.84
N THR A 449 -15.71 -19.27 -15.08
CA THR A 449 -16.02 -19.54 -13.66
C THR A 449 -16.86 -20.81 -13.51
N LEU A 450 -17.87 -21.00 -14.36
CA LEU A 450 -18.70 -22.21 -14.37
C LEU A 450 -17.88 -23.46 -14.72
N LEU A 451 -16.97 -23.37 -15.70
CA LEU A 451 -16.06 -24.48 -16.01
C LEU A 451 -15.18 -24.83 -14.81
N ILE A 452 -14.57 -23.84 -14.15
CA ILE A 452 -13.71 -24.09 -12.98
C ILE A 452 -14.51 -24.75 -11.86
N ILE A 453 -15.72 -24.27 -11.56
CA ILE A 453 -16.58 -24.85 -10.53
C ILE A 453 -16.89 -26.32 -10.84
N LYS A 454 -17.30 -26.61 -12.08
CA LYS A 454 -17.56 -27.99 -12.54
C LYS A 454 -16.35 -28.91 -12.33
N GLU A 455 -15.16 -28.42 -12.62
CA GLU A 455 -13.94 -29.22 -12.47
C GLU A 455 -13.52 -29.39 -11.01
N MET A 456 -13.83 -28.42 -10.14
CA MET A 456 -13.61 -28.52 -8.70
C MET A 456 -14.45 -29.62 -8.04
N GLU A 457 -15.63 -29.94 -8.59
CA GLU A 457 -16.51 -30.99 -8.07
C GLU A 457 -15.90 -32.40 -8.20
N ARG A 458 -14.92 -32.60 -9.09
CA ARG A 458 -14.24 -33.90 -9.27
C ARG A 458 -13.39 -34.29 -8.04
N PHE A 459 -12.77 -33.30 -7.40
CA PHE A 459 -11.94 -33.50 -6.21
C PHE A 459 -12.14 -32.31 -5.26
N PRO A 460 -13.24 -32.31 -4.48
CA PRO A 460 -13.53 -31.23 -3.55
C PRO A 460 -12.46 -31.17 -2.46
N LEU A 461 -12.04 -29.96 -2.10
CA LEU A 461 -11.09 -29.74 -1.01
C LEU A 461 -11.81 -29.34 0.28
N GLY A 462 -11.54 -30.08 1.37
CA GLY A 462 -11.93 -29.70 2.71
C GLY A 462 -11.13 -28.48 3.21
N LYS A 463 -11.53 -27.89 4.33
CA LYS A 463 -10.84 -26.73 4.91
C LYS A 463 -9.37 -27.03 5.23
N GLU A 464 -9.10 -28.22 5.75
CA GLU A 464 -7.76 -28.68 6.10
C GLU A 464 -6.92 -28.94 4.85
N ASP A 465 -7.48 -29.60 3.83
CA ASP A 465 -6.79 -29.82 2.54
C ASP A 465 -6.38 -28.50 1.89
N LYS A 466 -7.27 -27.50 1.88
CA LYS A 466 -6.95 -26.16 1.36
C LYS A 466 -5.82 -25.50 2.14
N ALA A 467 -5.78 -25.68 3.46
CA ALA A 467 -4.71 -25.14 4.29
C ALA A 467 -3.39 -25.87 4.04
N LEU A 468 -3.42 -27.20 3.96
CA LEU A 468 -2.26 -28.03 3.64
C LEU A 468 -1.70 -27.67 2.26
N GLN A 469 -2.53 -27.70 1.20
CA GLN A 469 -2.11 -27.39 -0.16
C GLN A 469 -1.44 -26.01 -0.29
N ARG A 470 -1.99 -24.98 0.37
CA ARG A 470 -1.39 -23.65 0.41
C ARG A 470 -0.04 -23.63 1.14
N ARG A 471 0.07 -24.33 2.28
CA ARG A 471 1.34 -24.45 3.03
C ARG A 471 2.39 -25.20 2.21
N SER A 472 2.02 -26.31 1.59
CA SER A 472 2.91 -27.11 0.74
C SER A 472 3.42 -26.31 -0.44
N ALA A 473 2.56 -25.56 -1.13
CA ALA A 473 2.99 -24.72 -2.26
C ALA A 473 4.03 -23.67 -1.84
N VAL A 474 3.88 -23.08 -0.66
CA VAL A 474 4.88 -22.14 -0.11
C VAL A 474 6.16 -22.90 0.28
N SER A 475 6.05 -24.02 1.00
CA SER A 475 7.20 -24.87 1.39
C SER A 475 8.05 -25.24 0.17
N ILE A 476 7.41 -25.79 -0.87
CA ILE A 476 8.03 -26.18 -2.12
C ILE A 476 8.72 -24.99 -2.80
N ALA A 477 8.06 -23.82 -2.84
CA ALA A 477 8.67 -22.64 -3.46
C ALA A 477 9.93 -22.15 -2.73
N TYR A 478 10.04 -22.40 -1.42
CA TYR A 478 11.21 -22.04 -0.62
C TYR A 478 12.27 -23.15 -0.52
N ALA A 479 12.01 -24.35 -1.04
CA ALA A 479 12.92 -25.48 -0.96
C ALA A 479 14.29 -25.17 -1.61
N ASP A 480 14.29 -24.50 -2.76
CA ASP A 480 15.51 -24.17 -3.53
C ASP A 480 16.07 -22.76 -3.23
N VAL A 481 15.51 -22.06 -2.22
CA VAL A 481 15.95 -20.70 -1.90
C VAL A 481 17.20 -20.77 -1.00
N GLY A 482 18.34 -20.34 -1.55
CA GLY A 482 19.62 -20.35 -0.83
C GLY A 482 19.63 -19.50 0.44
N GLN A 483 20.48 -19.88 1.39
CA GLN A 483 20.58 -19.24 2.71
C GLN A 483 20.91 -17.74 2.64
N GLU A 484 21.69 -17.31 1.64
CA GLU A 484 21.96 -15.88 1.42
C GLU A 484 20.68 -15.08 1.15
N THR A 485 19.83 -15.56 0.24
CA THR A 485 18.55 -14.92 -0.08
C THR A 485 17.62 -14.94 1.14
N ILE A 486 17.58 -16.03 1.90
CA ILE A 486 16.82 -16.11 3.16
C ILE A 486 17.29 -15.05 4.16
N ALA A 487 18.59 -14.90 4.36
CA ALA A 487 19.15 -13.90 5.28
C ALA A 487 18.79 -12.47 4.84
N LYS A 488 18.82 -12.18 3.53
CA LYS A 488 18.37 -10.89 2.99
C LYS A 488 16.89 -10.64 3.28
N ILE A 489 16.03 -11.65 3.14
CA ILE A 489 14.59 -11.54 3.49
C ILE A 489 14.44 -11.25 4.98
N GLN A 490 15.06 -12.02 5.85
CA GLN A 490 14.98 -11.83 7.30
C GLN A 490 15.45 -10.43 7.71
N LYS A 491 16.50 -9.90 7.07
CA LYS A 491 16.98 -8.53 7.29
C LYS A 491 16.00 -7.47 6.82
N VAL A 492 15.47 -7.59 5.59
CA VAL A 492 14.55 -6.60 5.00
C VAL A 492 13.20 -6.56 5.72
N TYR A 493 12.68 -7.72 6.11
CA TYR A 493 11.36 -7.86 6.74
C TYR A 493 11.44 -8.06 8.26
N LYS A 494 12.60 -7.83 8.90
CA LYS A 494 12.82 -8.02 10.36
C LYS A 494 11.66 -7.45 11.19
N MET A 495 11.27 -6.21 10.90
CA MET A 495 10.19 -5.55 11.65
C MET A 495 8.80 -6.14 11.39
N ASP A 496 8.53 -6.68 10.19
CA ASP A 496 7.27 -7.39 9.95
C ASP A 496 7.22 -8.69 10.77
N PHE A 497 8.34 -9.41 10.91
CA PHE A 497 8.41 -10.60 11.76
C PHE A 497 8.17 -10.26 13.23
N LEU A 498 8.89 -9.26 13.75
CA LEU A 498 8.81 -8.86 15.16
C LEU A 498 7.45 -8.24 15.51
N MET A 499 7.03 -7.17 14.83
CA MET A 499 5.82 -6.43 15.19
C MET A 499 4.53 -7.25 15.07
N PHE A 500 4.52 -8.26 14.21
CA PHE A 500 3.33 -9.08 13.98
C PHE A 500 3.44 -10.48 14.57
N GLY A 501 4.55 -10.80 15.27
CA GLY A 501 4.78 -12.09 15.94
C GLY A 501 4.79 -13.27 14.98
N TYR A 502 5.57 -13.17 13.90
CA TYR A 502 5.81 -14.26 12.94
C TYR A 502 7.20 -14.87 13.13
N GLU A 503 7.29 -16.18 12.92
CA GLU A 503 8.56 -16.92 12.94
C GLU A 503 9.45 -16.54 11.75
N MET A 504 10.74 -16.31 12.01
CA MET A 504 11.74 -16.06 10.97
C MET A 504 12.22 -17.34 10.27
N THR A 505 11.88 -18.52 10.78
CA THR A 505 12.26 -19.80 10.16
C THR A 505 11.57 -19.93 8.79
N PRO A 506 12.32 -20.21 7.71
CA PRO A 506 11.76 -20.41 6.38
C PRO A 506 10.71 -21.53 6.33
N PRO A 507 9.66 -21.43 5.50
CA PRO A 507 8.56 -22.40 5.48
C PRO A 507 8.96 -23.85 5.25
N ASN A 508 10.00 -24.11 4.45
CA ASN A 508 10.53 -25.44 4.16
C ASN A 508 11.31 -26.09 5.32
N LEU A 509 11.69 -25.31 6.33
CA LEU A 509 12.45 -25.77 7.51
C LEU A 509 11.57 -25.88 8.77
N ARG A 510 10.26 -25.64 8.65
CA ARG A 510 9.34 -25.70 9.79
C ARG A 510 8.90 -27.14 10.07
N PRO A 511 8.55 -27.48 11.32
CA PRO A 511 7.95 -28.78 11.63
C PRO A 511 6.72 -29.07 10.77
N GLY A 512 6.67 -30.27 10.16
CA GLY A 512 5.60 -30.67 9.26
C GLY A 512 5.65 -30.02 7.87
N ALA A 513 6.78 -29.40 7.49
CA ALA A 513 7.03 -28.99 6.11
C ALA A 513 7.05 -30.22 5.19
N ILE A 514 6.37 -30.11 4.04
CA ILE A 514 6.48 -31.11 2.98
C ILE A 514 7.74 -30.78 2.19
N THR A 515 8.73 -31.67 2.26
CA THR A 515 9.87 -31.72 1.35
C THR A 515 9.48 -32.47 0.08
N LEU A 516 9.98 -32.02 -1.07
CA LEU A 516 9.77 -32.68 -2.37
C LEU A 516 10.40 -34.07 -2.40
#